data_AF-A0AAU9D9D4-F1
#
_entry.id   AF-A0AAU9D9D4-F1
#
_cell.length_a   1.000
_cell.length_b   1.000
_cell.length_c   1.000
_cell.angle_alpha   90.00
_cell.angle_beta   90.00
_cell.angle_gamma   90.00
#
_symmetry.space_group_name_H-M   'P 1'
#
loop_
_entity.id
_entity.type
_entity.pdbx_description
1 polymer ?
#
loop_
_entity_poly.entity_id
_entity_poly.type
_entity_poly.pdbx_seq_one_letter_code
_entity_poly.pdbx_strand_id
1 'polypeptide(L)'
;MADKNVRVFVNGILLHPVIQKLKLVDDKGITVSTHTYDVLRVAIKQIKSRYFDNLEEASEDLDFFAILIGILIHDTTKGTLRLSGSKNSHSYIMRNNPDIVMKEAESIIEEVENFTKLNIKKETRDHIIHIVASHHGRWGRIKPQTKEAHIVHEADKYSAMYHRITPIGAKKIIKLMSDGFSKDEVVKITGYTSGIIDNRLKRAKQELNIKTNRGLLSYYNKYKSIPDGDEFFSRRIRETEKLIKKVEVIGFEDLVLKNILIDYIYREDIFE
;
A
#
# COMPACT_ATOMS: atom_id res chain seq x y z
N MET A 1 5.00 20.50 -17.97
CA MET A 1 4.61 21.04 -16.65
C MET A 1 3.23 20.50 -16.38
N ALA A 2 3.06 19.72 -15.30
CA ALA A 2 1.80 19.04 -15.01
C ALA A 2 0.60 19.99 -15.09
N ASP A 3 -0.46 19.57 -15.76
CA ASP A 3 -1.66 20.39 -15.89
C ASP A 3 -2.29 20.69 -14.52
N LYS A 4 -2.69 21.95 -14.33
CA LYS A 4 -3.26 22.43 -13.06
C LYS A 4 -4.54 21.66 -12.70
N ASN A 5 -5.37 21.32 -13.67
CA ASN A 5 -6.63 20.61 -13.47
C ASN A 5 -6.39 19.16 -13.04
N VAL A 6 -5.37 18.49 -13.58
CA VAL A 6 -4.96 17.15 -13.11
C VAL A 6 -4.60 17.19 -11.63
N ARG A 7 -3.78 18.17 -11.21
CA ARG A 7 -3.42 18.34 -9.80
C ARG A 7 -4.63 18.66 -8.91
N VAL A 8 -5.56 19.49 -9.39
CA VAL A 8 -6.81 19.80 -8.68
C VAL A 8 -7.66 18.54 -8.50
N PHE A 9 -7.82 17.73 -9.55
CA PHE A 9 -8.61 16.50 -9.50
C PHE A 9 -7.98 15.46 -8.57
N VAL A 10 -6.68 15.20 -8.70
CA VAL A 10 -5.95 14.27 -7.83
C VAL A 10 -6.03 14.74 -6.37
N ASN A 11 -5.91 16.05 -6.12
CA ASN A 11 -6.09 16.60 -4.78
C ASN A 11 -7.53 16.42 -4.26
N GLY A 12 -8.53 16.55 -5.13
CA GLY A 12 -9.93 16.24 -4.81
C GLY A 12 -10.12 14.79 -4.36
N ILE A 13 -9.54 13.83 -5.08
CA ILE A 13 -9.52 12.41 -4.69
C ILE A 13 -8.81 12.23 -3.35
N LEU A 14 -7.63 12.82 -3.17
CA LEU A 14 -6.87 12.70 -1.92
C LEU A 14 -7.65 13.23 -0.72
N LEU A 15 -8.34 14.35 -0.86
CA LEU A 15 -9.14 14.96 0.21
C LEU A 15 -10.50 14.29 0.44
N HIS A 16 -10.90 13.35 -0.42
CA HIS A 16 -12.16 12.64 -0.29
C HIS A 16 -12.25 11.92 1.07
N PRO A 17 -13.40 11.98 1.79
CA PRO A 17 -13.52 11.42 3.14
C PRO A 17 -13.16 9.93 3.24
N VAL A 18 -13.53 9.14 2.23
CA VAL A 18 -13.21 7.70 2.17
C VAL A 18 -11.69 7.48 2.09
N ILE A 19 -10.97 8.30 1.30
CA ILE A 19 -9.52 8.20 1.13
C ILE A 19 -8.81 8.64 2.40
N GLN A 20 -9.23 9.74 3.02
CA GLN A 20 -8.71 10.18 4.31
C GLN A 20 -8.87 9.10 5.39
N LYS A 21 -9.96 8.33 5.34
CA LYS A 21 -10.17 7.23 6.26
C LYS A 21 -9.15 6.09 6.12
N LEU A 22 -8.63 5.83 4.92
CA LEU A 22 -7.64 4.77 4.70
C LEU A 22 -6.35 4.99 5.50
N LYS A 23 -6.08 6.23 5.93
CA LYS A 23 -4.96 6.58 6.82
C LYS A 23 -5.15 6.03 8.24
N LEU A 24 -6.37 5.70 8.63
CA LEU A 24 -6.73 5.22 9.97
C LEU A 24 -7.01 3.70 10.00
N VAL A 25 -6.88 3.02 8.86
CA VAL A 25 -7.14 1.59 8.74
C VAL A 25 -5.81 0.87 8.63
N ASP A 26 -5.46 0.10 9.67
CA ASP A 26 -4.30 -0.78 9.64
C ASP A 26 -4.57 -2.06 8.85
N ASP A 27 -3.59 -2.45 8.04
CA ASP A 27 -3.60 -3.66 7.24
C ASP A 27 -2.23 -4.36 7.28
N LYS A 28 -2.11 -5.35 8.17
CA LYS A 28 -0.89 -6.18 8.38
C LYS A 28 0.35 -5.36 8.79
N GLY A 29 0.15 -4.31 9.59
CA GLY A 29 1.24 -3.55 10.22
C GLY A 29 1.66 -2.28 9.47
N ILE A 30 0.92 -1.90 8.43
CA ILE A 30 0.97 -0.57 7.80
C ILE A 30 -0.45 -0.06 7.60
N THR A 31 -0.66 1.25 7.46
CA THR A 31 -1.97 1.79 7.09
C THR A 31 -2.31 1.47 5.63
N VAL A 32 -3.59 1.44 5.27
CA VAL A 32 -4.01 1.24 3.88
C VAL A 32 -3.47 2.37 2.98
N SER A 33 -3.42 3.62 3.47
CA SER A 33 -2.77 4.71 2.70
C SER A 33 -1.28 4.48 2.44
N THR A 34 -0.56 3.90 3.40
CA THR A 34 0.86 3.53 3.23
C THR A 34 1.01 2.44 2.18
N HIS A 35 0.11 1.45 2.18
CA HIS A 35 0.03 0.42 1.14
C HIS A 35 -0.24 1.06 -0.23
N THR A 36 -1.26 1.92 -0.34
CA THR A 36 -1.61 2.61 -1.58
C THR A 36 -0.42 3.40 -2.17
N TYR A 37 0.32 4.13 -1.34
CA TYR A 37 1.53 4.82 -1.80
C TYR A 37 2.64 3.86 -2.26
N ASP A 38 2.80 2.72 -1.59
CA ASP A 38 3.76 1.71 -2.02
C ASP A 38 3.36 1.09 -3.37
N VAL A 39 2.08 0.81 -3.59
CA VAL A 39 1.56 0.35 -4.89
C VAL A 39 1.91 1.36 -5.98
N LEU A 40 1.68 2.66 -5.75
CA LEU A 40 2.08 3.72 -6.69
C LEU A 40 3.59 3.68 -6.99
N ARG A 41 4.43 3.57 -5.95
CA ARG A 41 5.88 3.51 -6.11
C ARG A 41 6.33 2.28 -6.91
N VAL A 42 5.74 1.12 -6.64
CA VAL A 42 6.06 -0.12 -7.35
C VAL A 42 5.58 -0.05 -8.79
N ALA A 43 4.39 0.47 -9.05
CA ALA A 43 3.86 0.69 -10.40
C ALA A 43 4.80 1.59 -11.22
N ILE A 44 5.22 2.74 -10.66
CA ILE A 44 6.19 3.64 -11.30
C ILE A 44 7.51 2.92 -11.62
N LYS A 45 8.01 2.09 -10.69
CA LYS A 45 9.23 1.30 -10.92
C LYS A 45 9.05 0.30 -12.06
N GLN A 46 7.89 -0.34 -12.15
CA GLN A 46 7.58 -1.28 -13.24
C GLN A 46 7.47 -0.57 -14.59
N ILE A 47 6.80 0.58 -14.65
CA ILE A 47 6.71 1.42 -15.85
C ILE A 47 8.13 1.81 -16.30
N LYS A 48 8.93 2.40 -15.41
CA LYS A 48 10.32 2.76 -15.72
C LYS A 48 11.15 1.59 -16.21
N SER A 49 11.00 0.42 -15.59
CA SER A 49 11.72 -0.78 -16.03
C SER A 49 11.27 -1.28 -17.41
N ARG A 50 10.00 -1.10 -17.78
CA ARG A 50 9.43 -1.56 -19.05
C ARG A 50 9.76 -0.63 -20.21
N TYR A 51 9.82 0.67 -19.95
CA TYR A 51 10.10 1.71 -20.95
C TYR A 51 11.49 2.34 -20.77
N PHE A 52 12.43 1.64 -20.12
CA PHE A 52 13.83 2.08 -19.95
C PHE A 52 13.99 3.53 -19.44
N ASP A 53 13.22 3.90 -18.41
CA ASP A 53 13.12 5.24 -17.83
C ASP A 53 12.55 6.34 -18.77
N ASN A 54 12.12 6.02 -19.99
CA ASN A 54 11.45 6.92 -20.92
C ASN A 54 9.95 7.06 -20.59
N LEU A 55 9.61 8.02 -19.72
CA LEU A 55 8.22 8.25 -19.31
C LEU A 55 7.37 8.96 -20.37
N GLU A 56 7.98 9.65 -21.33
CA GLU A 56 7.24 10.27 -22.44
C GLU A 56 6.68 9.17 -23.35
N GLU A 57 7.51 8.24 -23.81
CA GLU A 57 7.08 7.08 -24.60
C GLU A 57 6.09 6.21 -23.84
N ALA A 58 6.30 6.03 -22.53
CA ALA A 58 5.34 5.30 -21.70
C ALA A 58 3.98 6.00 -21.63
N SER A 59 3.93 7.34 -21.64
CA SER A 59 2.68 8.11 -21.60
C SER A 59 1.88 8.05 -22.90
N GLU A 60 2.54 7.74 -24.03
CA GLU A 60 1.86 7.50 -25.31
C GLU A 60 1.16 6.12 -25.35
N ASP A 61 1.64 5.14 -24.56
CA ASP A 61 1.12 3.76 -24.55
C ASP A 61 0.27 3.42 -23.32
N LEU A 62 0.32 4.23 -22.27
CA LEU A 62 -0.35 3.98 -20.99
C LEU A 62 -1.15 5.19 -20.52
N ASP A 63 -2.36 4.93 -20.04
CA ASP A 63 -3.15 5.94 -19.34
C ASP A 63 -2.63 6.12 -17.89
N PHE A 64 -1.67 7.04 -17.72
CA PHE A 64 -1.11 7.37 -16.41
C PHE A 64 -2.13 7.95 -15.45
N PHE A 65 -3.15 8.65 -15.94
CA PHE A 65 -4.21 9.18 -15.09
C PHE A 65 -5.07 8.04 -14.53
N ALA A 66 -5.48 7.09 -15.38
CA ALA A 66 -6.23 5.93 -14.95
C ALA A 66 -5.45 5.05 -13.97
N ILE A 67 -4.15 4.84 -14.21
CA ILE A 67 -3.26 4.14 -13.25
C ILE A 67 -3.24 4.87 -11.91
N LEU A 68 -3.00 6.18 -11.91
CA LEU A 68 -2.89 6.97 -10.69
C LEU A 68 -4.20 6.93 -9.90
N ILE A 69 -5.33 7.30 -10.51
CA ILE A 69 -6.62 7.33 -9.81
C ILE A 69 -7.04 5.91 -9.40
N GLY A 70 -6.88 4.93 -10.28
CA GLY A 70 -7.16 3.52 -9.98
C GLY A 70 -6.39 3.01 -8.76
N ILE A 71 -5.10 3.34 -8.64
CA ILE A 71 -4.31 3.02 -7.44
C ILE A 71 -4.83 3.76 -6.22
N LEU A 72 -5.16 5.05 -6.31
CA LEU A 72 -5.62 5.80 -5.14
C LEU A 72 -6.91 5.22 -4.54
N ILE A 73 -7.79 4.69 -5.39
CA ILE A 73 -9.12 4.23 -4.96
C ILE A 73 -9.28 2.69 -4.93
N HIS A 74 -8.31 1.88 -5.36
CA HIS A 74 -8.48 0.41 -5.50
C HIS A 74 -8.96 -0.30 -4.23
N ASP A 75 -8.54 0.22 -3.07
CA ASP A 75 -8.70 -0.40 -1.75
C ASP A 75 -9.74 0.33 -0.86
N THR A 76 -10.50 1.29 -1.42
CA THR A 76 -11.41 2.15 -0.65
C THR A 76 -12.44 1.38 0.17
N THR A 77 -12.90 0.24 -0.37
CA THR A 77 -13.92 -0.57 0.32
C THR A 77 -13.40 -1.16 1.63
N LYS A 78 -12.07 -1.23 1.86
CA LYS A 78 -11.53 -1.55 3.20
C LYS A 78 -11.96 -0.52 4.25
N GLY A 79 -11.98 0.76 3.88
CA GLY A 79 -12.41 1.86 4.73
C GLY A 79 -13.91 1.83 5.02
N THR A 80 -14.74 1.63 3.99
CA THR A 80 -16.20 1.64 4.12
C THR A 80 -16.75 0.38 4.80
N LEU A 81 -16.16 -0.79 4.55
CA LEU A 81 -16.50 -2.03 5.27
C LEU A 81 -16.18 -1.92 6.76
N ARG A 82 -15.06 -1.26 7.10
CA ARG A 82 -14.69 -1.00 8.50
C ARG A 82 -15.67 -0.03 9.17
N LEU A 83 -16.16 0.98 8.46
CA LEU A 83 -17.18 1.93 8.96
C LEU A 83 -18.50 1.27 9.27
N SER A 84 -18.97 0.45 8.35
CA SER A 84 -20.27 -0.21 8.44
C SER A 84 -20.30 -1.36 9.45
N GLY A 85 -19.17 -1.69 10.08
CA GLY A 85 -19.06 -2.86 10.95
C GLY A 85 -19.23 -4.18 10.21
N SER A 86 -19.03 -4.18 8.89
CA SER A 86 -19.23 -5.35 8.04
C SER A 86 -18.29 -6.49 8.44
N LYS A 87 -18.83 -7.71 8.48
CA LYS A 87 -18.04 -8.94 8.67
C LYS A 87 -17.29 -9.35 7.40
N ASN A 88 -17.68 -8.80 6.25
CA ASN A 88 -17.04 -9.12 4.97
C ASN A 88 -15.73 -8.37 4.82
N SER A 89 -14.71 -9.05 4.31
CA SER A 89 -13.44 -8.42 3.93
C SER A 89 -13.49 -7.87 2.52
N HIS A 90 -12.63 -6.90 2.23
CA HIS A 90 -12.41 -6.39 0.86
C HIS A 90 -12.18 -7.52 -0.15
N SER A 91 -11.31 -8.48 0.17
CA SER A 91 -11.05 -9.65 -0.69
C SER A 91 -12.26 -10.57 -0.86
N TYR A 92 -13.16 -10.66 0.11
CA TYR A 92 -14.42 -11.38 -0.05
C TYR A 92 -15.34 -10.66 -1.04
N ILE A 93 -15.46 -9.33 -0.94
CA ILE A 93 -16.28 -8.52 -1.86
C ILE A 93 -15.72 -8.62 -3.29
N MET A 94 -14.42 -8.43 -3.49
CA MET A 94 -13.77 -8.54 -4.80
C MET A 94 -13.97 -9.90 -5.50
N ARG A 95 -14.19 -10.98 -4.73
CA ARG A 95 -14.41 -12.33 -5.27
C ARG A 95 -15.87 -12.63 -5.56
N ASN A 96 -16.78 -12.15 -4.72
CA ASN A 96 -18.18 -12.56 -4.78
C ASN A 96 -19.06 -11.46 -5.39
N ASN A 97 -18.83 -10.21 -5.03
CA ASN A 97 -19.67 -9.05 -5.33
C ASN A 97 -18.83 -7.83 -5.79
N PRO A 98 -18.06 -7.93 -6.88
CA PRO A 98 -17.19 -6.84 -7.34
C PRO A 98 -17.98 -5.56 -7.71
N ASP A 99 -19.25 -5.67 -8.07
CA ASP A 99 -20.12 -4.52 -8.38
C ASP A 99 -20.21 -3.50 -7.24
N ILE A 100 -20.04 -3.93 -5.99
CA ILE A 100 -20.00 -3.02 -4.82
C ILE A 100 -18.76 -2.13 -4.88
N VAL A 101 -17.63 -2.70 -5.28
CA VAL A 101 -16.34 -1.99 -5.41
C VAL A 101 -16.40 -1.03 -6.59
N MET A 102 -17.00 -1.45 -7.70
CA MET A 102 -17.20 -0.60 -8.88
C MET A 102 -18.07 0.61 -8.57
N LYS A 103 -19.24 0.40 -7.95
CA LYS A 103 -20.15 1.49 -7.56
C LYS A 103 -19.53 2.47 -6.58
N GLU A 104 -18.72 1.98 -5.62
CA GLU A 104 -18.03 2.87 -4.69
C GLU A 104 -16.98 3.72 -5.43
N ALA A 105 -16.23 3.12 -6.35
CA ALA A 105 -15.26 3.87 -7.17
C ALA A 105 -15.97 4.90 -8.08
N GLU A 106 -17.08 4.54 -8.70
CA GLU A 106 -17.92 5.47 -9.49
C GLU A 106 -18.39 6.66 -8.63
N SER A 107 -18.96 6.39 -7.46
CA SER A 107 -19.44 7.43 -6.52
C SER A 107 -18.32 8.38 -6.11
N ILE A 108 -17.14 7.86 -5.77
CA ILE A 108 -15.98 8.69 -5.38
C ILE A 108 -15.57 9.62 -6.53
N ILE A 109 -15.53 9.10 -7.77
CA ILE A 109 -15.18 9.90 -8.95
C ILE A 109 -16.24 10.98 -9.16
N GLU A 110 -17.53 10.62 -9.18
CA GLU A 110 -18.64 11.57 -9.38
C GLU A 110 -18.65 12.68 -8.32
N GLU A 111 -18.42 12.35 -7.05
CA GLU A 111 -18.34 13.33 -5.97
C GLU A 111 -17.18 14.32 -6.18
N VAL A 112 -16.03 13.84 -6.66
CA VAL A 112 -14.88 14.70 -6.98
C VAL A 112 -15.09 15.54 -8.22
N GLU A 113 -15.71 15.01 -9.27
CA GLU A 113 -16.09 15.79 -10.46
C GLU A 113 -17.05 16.92 -10.09
N ASN A 114 -18.06 16.60 -9.28
CA ASN A 114 -19.02 17.58 -8.77
C ASN A 114 -18.35 18.68 -7.93
N PHE A 115 -17.35 18.33 -7.12
CA PHE A 115 -16.60 19.27 -6.29
C PHE A 115 -15.65 20.14 -7.11
N THR A 116 -14.91 19.54 -8.05
CA THR A 116 -13.86 20.22 -8.83
C THR A 116 -14.36 20.90 -10.10
N LYS A 117 -15.57 20.56 -10.56
CA LYS A 117 -16.15 20.97 -11.85
C LYS A 117 -15.33 20.51 -13.05
N LEU A 118 -14.64 19.38 -12.90
CA LEU A 118 -13.86 18.73 -13.95
C LEU A 118 -14.50 17.37 -14.23
N ASN A 119 -15.08 17.17 -15.41
CA ASN A 119 -15.67 15.89 -15.79
C ASN A 119 -14.65 15.06 -16.54
N ILE A 120 -14.43 13.82 -16.12
CA ILE A 120 -13.57 12.87 -16.83
C ILE A 120 -14.35 12.22 -17.96
N LYS A 121 -13.69 12.04 -19.11
CA LYS A 121 -14.23 11.30 -20.24
C LYS A 121 -14.67 9.91 -19.82
N LYS A 122 -15.73 9.43 -20.46
CA LYS A 122 -16.30 8.11 -20.15
C LYS A 122 -15.26 6.98 -20.29
N GLU A 123 -14.42 7.02 -21.32
CA GLU A 123 -13.41 5.99 -21.58
C GLU A 123 -12.39 5.92 -20.43
N THR A 124 -11.91 7.08 -19.96
CA THR A 124 -11.00 7.17 -18.81
C THR A 124 -11.67 6.66 -17.53
N ARG A 125 -12.96 6.96 -17.32
CA ARG A 125 -13.73 6.41 -16.19
C ARG A 125 -13.77 4.90 -16.25
N ASP A 126 -14.17 4.33 -17.38
CA ASP A 126 -14.31 2.88 -17.56
C ASP A 126 -12.97 2.16 -17.30
N HIS A 127 -11.85 2.76 -17.75
CA HIS A 127 -10.51 2.27 -17.44
C HIS A 127 -10.19 2.27 -15.94
N ILE A 128 -10.48 3.37 -15.23
CA ILE A 128 -10.28 3.48 -13.78
C ILE A 128 -11.09 2.40 -13.05
N ILE A 129 -12.39 2.29 -13.37
CA ILE A 129 -13.28 1.32 -12.72
C ILE A 129 -12.79 -0.11 -12.98
N HIS A 130 -12.34 -0.42 -14.19
CA HIS A 130 -11.78 -1.74 -14.49
C HIS A 130 -10.50 -2.04 -13.69
N ILE A 131 -9.58 -1.08 -13.57
CA ILE A 131 -8.37 -1.22 -12.74
C ILE A 131 -8.77 -1.58 -11.30
N VAL A 132 -9.72 -0.81 -10.73
CA VAL A 132 -10.20 -1.00 -9.36
C VAL A 132 -10.88 -2.35 -9.18
N ALA A 133 -11.73 -2.76 -10.12
CA ALA A 133 -12.47 -4.02 -10.03
C ALA A 133 -11.59 -5.27 -10.24
N SER A 134 -10.46 -5.11 -10.92
CA SER A 134 -9.62 -6.22 -11.37
C SER A 134 -8.28 -6.38 -10.65
N HIS A 135 -7.88 -5.42 -9.80
CA HIS A 135 -6.54 -5.40 -9.17
C HIS A 135 -6.20 -6.66 -8.34
N HIS A 136 -7.18 -7.46 -7.89
CA HIS A 136 -6.93 -8.76 -7.25
C HIS A 136 -6.57 -9.89 -8.22
N GLY A 137 -6.60 -9.67 -9.53
CA GLY A 137 -6.19 -10.64 -10.55
C GLY A 137 -6.81 -12.02 -10.35
N ARG A 138 -5.97 -13.06 -10.29
CA ARG A 138 -6.45 -14.45 -10.13
C ARG A 138 -7.30 -14.67 -8.87
N TRP A 139 -7.18 -13.84 -7.84
CA TRP A 139 -7.90 -13.97 -6.57
C TRP A 139 -9.25 -13.23 -6.51
N GLY A 140 -9.49 -12.30 -7.44
CA GLY A 140 -10.77 -11.59 -7.64
C GLY A 140 -11.65 -12.24 -8.70
N ARG A 141 -12.89 -11.76 -8.85
CA ARG A 141 -13.81 -12.24 -9.90
C ARG A 141 -13.43 -11.71 -11.28
N ILE A 142 -13.19 -10.40 -11.37
CA ILE A 142 -12.79 -9.72 -12.61
C ILE A 142 -11.27 -9.79 -12.74
N LYS A 143 -10.79 -10.05 -13.96
CA LYS A 143 -9.35 -10.15 -14.27
C LYS A 143 -8.87 -8.89 -14.97
N PRO A 144 -7.59 -8.48 -14.79
CA PRO A 144 -6.99 -7.41 -15.56
C PRO A 144 -7.08 -7.73 -17.06
N GLN A 145 -7.46 -6.73 -17.86
CA GLN A 145 -7.58 -6.86 -19.32
C GLN A 145 -6.81 -5.77 -20.08
N THR A 146 -6.30 -4.75 -19.38
CA THR A 146 -5.51 -3.67 -19.96
C THR A 146 -4.10 -3.65 -19.38
N LYS A 147 -3.17 -2.96 -20.04
CA LYS A 147 -1.77 -2.85 -19.58
C LYS A 147 -1.70 -2.19 -18.20
N GLU A 148 -2.51 -1.15 -17.99
CA GLU A 148 -2.69 -0.41 -16.76
C GLU A 148 -3.16 -1.33 -15.63
N ALA A 149 -4.23 -2.09 -15.87
CA ALA A 149 -4.77 -3.02 -14.88
C ALA A 149 -3.76 -4.10 -14.49
N HIS A 150 -2.96 -4.58 -15.45
CA HIS A 150 -1.87 -5.53 -15.17
C HIS A 150 -0.76 -4.92 -14.31
N ILE A 151 -0.35 -3.68 -14.59
CA ILE A 151 0.65 -2.95 -13.79
C ILE A 151 0.15 -2.78 -12.35
N VAL A 152 -1.09 -2.32 -12.17
CA VAL A 152 -1.67 -2.12 -10.84
C VAL A 152 -1.80 -3.44 -10.08
N HIS A 153 -2.24 -4.51 -10.76
CA HIS A 153 -2.32 -5.84 -10.16
C HIS A 153 -0.96 -6.34 -9.64
N GLU A 154 0.08 -6.27 -10.47
CA GLU A 154 1.40 -6.76 -10.07
C GLU A 154 2.04 -5.88 -8.99
N ALA A 155 1.78 -4.57 -9.02
CA ALA A 155 2.21 -3.65 -7.98
C ALA A 155 1.52 -3.93 -6.63
N ASP A 156 0.20 -4.13 -6.60
CA ASP A 156 -0.56 -4.49 -5.40
C ASP A 156 -0.07 -5.81 -4.80
N LYS A 157 0.05 -6.84 -5.64
CA LYS A 157 0.58 -8.15 -5.27
C LYS A 157 1.99 -8.07 -4.70
N TYR A 158 2.88 -7.28 -5.31
CA TYR A 158 4.23 -7.07 -4.81
C TYR A 158 4.22 -6.40 -3.43
N SER A 159 3.51 -5.28 -3.28
CA SER A 159 3.38 -4.57 -2.00
C SER A 159 2.84 -5.49 -0.90
N ALA A 160 1.77 -6.24 -1.21
CA ALA A 160 1.15 -7.19 -0.29
C ALA A 160 2.08 -8.34 0.12
N MET A 161 2.95 -8.80 -0.78
CA MET A 161 3.86 -9.91 -0.52
C MET A 161 5.13 -9.47 0.22
N TYR A 162 5.67 -8.30 -0.10
CA TYR A 162 7.00 -7.88 0.37
C TYR A 162 6.94 -6.80 1.45
N HIS A 163 6.05 -5.82 1.35
CA HIS A 163 6.07 -4.63 2.20
C HIS A 163 4.93 -4.53 3.23
N ARG A 164 3.91 -5.41 3.16
CA ARG A 164 2.87 -5.54 4.20
C ARG A 164 3.29 -6.46 5.35
N ILE A 165 4.22 -5.98 6.17
CA ILE A 165 4.71 -6.66 7.37
C ILE A 165 4.85 -5.68 8.54
N THR A 166 4.47 -6.10 9.75
CA THR A 166 4.74 -5.33 10.97
C THR A 166 6.24 -5.08 11.13
N PRO A 167 6.70 -3.81 11.14
CA PRO A 167 8.11 -3.41 11.07
C PRO A 167 8.81 -3.54 12.43
N ILE A 168 8.61 -4.66 13.12
CA ILE A 168 9.33 -5.01 14.35
C ILE A 168 10.19 -6.23 14.10
N GLY A 169 11.48 -6.06 14.39
CA GLY A 169 12.49 -7.11 14.36
C GLY A 169 12.70 -7.77 15.72
N ALA A 170 13.29 -8.97 15.71
CA ALA A 170 13.69 -9.67 16.92
C ALA A 170 14.69 -8.85 17.73
N LYS A 171 15.58 -8.09 17.07
CA LYS A 171 16.58 -7.26 17.74
C LYS A 171 15.96 -6.25 18.71
N LYS A 172 14.88 -5.56 18.28
CA LYS A 172 14.18 -4.58 19.13
C LYS A 172 13.51 -5.26 20.33
N ILE A 173 12.93 -6.44 20.11
CA ILE A 173 12.28 -7.25 21.16
C ILE A 173 13.30 -7.71 22.20
N ILE A 174 14.41 -8.32 21.76
CA ILE A 174 15.44 -8.84 22.66
C ILE A 174 16.15 -7.72 23.40
N LYS A 175 16.31 -6.54 22.80
CA LYS A 175 16.79 -5.35 23.51
C LYS A 175 15.91 -5.03 24.71
N LEU A 176 14.59 -4.89 24.53
CA LEU A 176 13.66 -4.64 25.64
C LEU A 176 13.73 -5.76 26.69
N MET A 177 13.79 -7.02 26.27
CA MET A 177 13.92 -8.14 27.21
C MET A 177 15.25 -8.10 27.99
N SER A 178 16.33 -7.64 27.36
CA SER A 178 17.63 -7.42 28.00
C SER A 178 17.59 -6.27 29.00
N ASP A 179 16.71 -5.30 28.80
CA ASP A 179 16.48 -4.17 29.70
C ASP A 179 15.59 -4.56 30.90
N GLY A 180 15.20 -5.83 31.02
CA GLY A 180 14.46 -6.39 32.15
C GLY A 180 12.96 -6.57 31.91
N PHE A 181 12.44 -6.14 30.75
CA PHE A 181 11.02 -6.30 30.44
C PHE A 181 10.65 -7.75 30.14
N SER A 182 9.60 -8.24 30.79
CA SER A 182 8.96 -9.50 30.43
C SER A 182 8.33 -9.41 29.04
N LYS A 183 8.04 -10.57 28.44
CA LYS A 183 7.42 -10.62 27.10
C LYS A 183 6.05 -9.93 27.06
N ASP A 184 5.27 -10.01 28.14
CA ASP A 184 3.96 -9.37 28.24
C ASP A 184 4.09 -7.85 28.35
N GLU A 185 5.13 -7.36 29.01
CA GLU A 185 5.46 -5.93 29.02
C GLU A 185 5.94 -5.47 27.65
N VAL A 186 6.73 -6.27 26.93
CA VAL A 186 7.11 -5.95 25.55
C VAL A 186 5.89 -5.81 24.65
N VAL A 187 4.91 -6.71 24.75
CA VAL A 187 3.63 -6.62 24.02
C VAL A 187 2.94 -5.28 24.30
N LYS A 188 2.88 -4.86 25.56
CA LYS A 188 2.28 -3.57 25.97
C LYS A 188 3.07 -2.38 25.43
N ILE A 189 4.40 -2.40 25.57
CA ILE A 189 5.31 -1.32 25.12
C ILE A 189 5.25 -1.14 23.61
N THR A 190 5.23 -2.24 22.85
CA THR A 190 5.27 -2.17 21.39
C THR A 190 3.88 -2.08 20.75
N GLY A 191 2.81 -2.35 21.50
CA GLY A 191 1.45 -2.42 20.99
C GLY A 191 1.18 -3.57 20.01
N TYR A 192 2.07 -4.56 19.95
CA TYR A 192 1.96 -5.68 19.00
C TYR A 192 1.53 -6.95 19.71
N THR A 193 0.76 -7.79 19.02
CA THR A 193 0.26 -9.04 19.60
C THR A 193 1.38 -10.00 19.97
N SER A 194 1.15 -10.83 20.99
CA SER A 194 2.09 -11.87 21.41
C SER A 194 2.52 -12.79 20.25
N GLY A 195 1.61 -13.10 19.34
CA GLY A 195 1.89 -13.90 18.14
C GLY A 195 2.91 -13.25 17.19
N ILE A 196 2.88 -11.92 17.03
CA ILE A 196 3.91 -11.20 16.27
C ILE A 196 5.26 -11.32 16.99
N ILE A 197 5.30 -11.03 18.29
CA ILE A 197 6.52 -11.10 19.10
C ILE A 197 7.14 -12.50 19.03
N ASP A 198 6.34 -13.55 19.22
CA ASP A 198 6.79 -14.95 19.12
C ASP A 198 7.32 -15.31 17.74
N ASN A 199 6.65 -14.84 16.68
CA ASN A 199 7.09 -15.08 15.32
C ASN A 199 8.48 -14.50 15.07
N ARG A 200 8.74 -13.26 15.52
CA ARG A 200 10.05 -12.61 15.36
C ARG A 200 11.16 -13.35 16.11
N LEU A 201 10.91 -13.68 17.39
CA LEU A 201 11.86 -14.43 18.20
C LEU A 201 12.13 -15.82 17.63
N LYS A 202 11.10 -16.50 17.08
CA LYS A 202 11.26 -17.79 16.41
C LYS A 202 12.18 -17.69 15.20
N ARG A 203 12.01 -16.68 14.35
CA ARG A 203 12.85 -16.49 13.15
C ARG A 203 14.31 -16.24 13.50
N ALA A 204 14.59 -15.35 14.46
CA ALA A 204 15.95 -15.11 14.93
C ALA A 204 16.60 -16.36 15.55
N LYS A 205 15.82 -17.15 16.30
CA LYS A 205 16.26 -18.45 16.83
C LYS A 205 16.67 -19.43 15.73
N GLN A 206 15.86 -19.52 14.68
CA GLN A 206 16.16 -20.39 13.53
C GLN A 206 17.43 -19.96 12.82
N GLU A 207 17.59 -18.67 12.55
CA GLU A 207 18.77 -18.11 11.89
C GLU A 207 20.07 -18.35 12.67
N LEU A 208 20.03 -18.21 14.00
CA LEU A 208 21.19 -18.44 14.86
C LEU A 208 21.35 -19.87 15.36
N ASN A 209 20.46 -20.79 14.96
CA ASN A 209 20.38 -22.16 15.49
C ASN A 209 20.30 -22.21 17.05
N ILE A 210 19.54 -21.28 17.64
CA ILE A 210 19.33 -21.16 19.09
C ILE A 210 17.94 -21.70 19.45
N LYS A 211 17.84 -22.55 20.48
CA LYS A 211 16.56 -23.19 20.87
C LYS A 211 15.68 -22.33 21.78
N THR A 212 16.26 -21.45 22.60
CA THR A 212 15.54 -20.76 23.69
C THR A 212 15.68 -19.25 23.62
N ASN A 213 14.71 -18.52 24.19
CA ASN A 213 14.78 -17.06 24.28
C ASN A 213 15.91 -16.60 25.22
N ARG A 214 16.24 -17.38 26.26
CA ARG A 214 17.44 -17.16 27.09
C ARG A 214 18.71 -17.23 26.25
N GLY A 215 18.80 -18.19 25.32
CA GLY A 215 19.93 -18.28 24.39
C GLY A 215 20.06 -17.03 23.51
N LEU A 216 18.94 -16.50 23.00
CA LEU A 216 18.95 -15.23 22.25
C LEU A 216 19.40 -14.06 23.11
N LEU A 217 18.95 -13.97 24.36
CA LEU A 217 19.38 -12.94 25.31
C LEU A 217 20.88 -13.01 25.59
N SER A 218 21.42 -14.21 25.85
CA SER A 218 22.86 -14.40 26.06
C SER A 218 23.67 -14.00 24.82
N TYR A 219 23.20 -14.38 23.62
CA TYR A 219 23.83 -13.97 22.36
C TYR A 219 23.81 -12.45 22.21
N TYR A 220 22.66 -11.81 22.40
CA TYR A 220 22.53 -10.36 22.32
C TYR A 220 23.39 -9.64 23.37
N ASN A 221 23.49 -10.16 24.59
CA ASN A 221 24.33 -9.56 25.62
C ASN A 221 25.81 -9.58 25.26
N LYS A 222 26.26 -10.64 24.58
CA LYS A 222 27.64 -10.79 24.11
C LYS A 222 27.95 -9.92 22.88
N TYR A 223 27.06 -9.90 21.88
CA TYR A 223 27.35 -9.28 20.58
C TYR A 223 26.61 -7.96 20.32
N LYS A 224 25.70 -7.57 21.21
CA LYS A 224 24.82 -6.39 21.11
C LYS A 224 24.00 -6.29 19.82
N SER A 225 23.82 -7.42 19.13
CA SER A 225 23.02 -7.53 17.91
C SER A 225 22.55 -8.97 17.70
N ILE A 226 21.40 -9.13 17.05
CA ILE A 226 20.87 -10.40 16.55
C ILE A 226 20.21 -10.14 15.18
N PRO A 227 20.13 -11.15 14.29
CA PRO A 227 19.33 -11.06 13.08
C PRO A 227 17.83 -11.04 13.42
N ASP A 228 17.03 -10.39 12.59
CA ASP A 228 15.57 -10.40 12.72
C ASP A 228 14.94 -11.69 12.15
N GLY A 229 15.74 -12.45 11.38
CA GLY A 229 15.44 -13.68 10.67
C GLY A 229 16.42 -13.83 9.52
N ASP A 230 16.05 -14.62 8.51
CA ASP A 230 16.79 -14.69 7.25
C ASP A 230 16.98 -13.29 6.60
N GLU A 231 17.94 -13.18 5.69
CA GLU A 231 18.27 -11.92 5.03
C GLU A 231 17.06 -11.28 4.34
N PHE A 232 16.24 -12.11 3.70
CA PHE A 232 15.05 -11.67 2.97
C PHE A 232 14.02 -11.03 3.91
N PHE A 233 13.74 -11.66 5.05
CA PHE A 233 12.83 -11.16 6.08
C PHE A 233 13.37 -9.89 6.73
N SER A 234 14.67 -9.86 7.03
CA SER A 234 15.35 -8.70 7.59
C SER A 234 15.33 -7.49 6.63
N ARG A 235 15.45 -7.74 5.31
CA ARG A 235 15.29 -6.71 4.28
C ARG A 235 13.87 -6.15 4.27
N ARG A 236 12.85 -7.02 4.29
CA ARG A 236 11.45 -6.61 4.29
C ARG A 236 11.09 -5.71 5.48
N ILE A 237 11.53 -6.06 6.70
CA ILE A 237 11.29 -5.21 7.89
C ILE A 237 11.89 -3.82 7.68
N ARG A 238 13.14 -3.74 7.22
CA ARG A 238 13.83 -2.46 6.98
C ARG A 238 13.16 -1.63 5.90
N GLU A 239 12.74 -2.26 4.80
CA GLU A 239 12.05 -1.58 3.69
C GLU A 239 10.68 -1.05 4.13
N THR A 240 9.90 -1.84 4.88
CA THR A 240 8.62 -1.41 5.42
C THR A 240 8.78 -0.30 6.45
N GLU A 241 9.77 -0.39 7.36
CA GLU A 241 10.03 0.68 8.33
C GLU A 241 10.40 2.00 7.64
N LYS A 242 11.24 1.94 6.59
CA LYS A 242 11.58 3.13 5.78
C LYS A 242 10.35 3.71 5.07
N LEU A 243 9.49 2.85 4.53
CA LEU A 243 8.26 3.25 3.87
C LEU A 243 7.32 3.98 4.85
N ILE A 244 7.05 3.40 6.02
CA ILE A 244 6.20 4.01 7.05
C ILE A 244 6.75 5.37 7.46
N LYS A 245 8.03 5.44 7.85
CA LYS A 245 8.68 6.71 8.25
C LYS A 245 8.58 7.77 7.16
N LYS A 246 8.72 7.38 5.88
CA LYS A 246 8.59 8.31 4.76
C LYS A 246 7.18 8.89 4.68
N VAL A 247 6.15 8.05 4.83
CA VAL A 247 4.74 8.49 4.83
C VAL A 247 4.43 9.35 6.05
N GLU A 248 4.94 9.01 7.24
CA GLU A 248 4.76 9.80 8.47
C GLU A 248 5.41 11.18 8.39
N VAL A 249 6.63 11.27 7.82
CA VAL A 249 7.40 12.52 7.75
C VAL A 249 6.92 13.44 6.64
N ILE A 250 6.63 12.89 5.45
CA ILE A 250 6.30 13.71 4.27
C ILE A 250 4.78 13.88 4.13
N GLY A 251 3.99 12.91 4.55
CA GLY A 251 2.54 12.88 4.33
C GLY A 251 2.16 12.11 3.05
N PHE A 252 1.06 11.35 3.14
CA PHE A 252 0.55 10.54 2.03
C PHE A 252 0.19 11.41 0.82
N GLU A 253 -0.53 12.50 1.05
CA GLU A 253 -1.02 13.42 0.02
C GLU A 253 0.14 14.07 -0.74
N ASP A 254 1.12 14.59 -0.01
CA ASP A 254 2.34 15.19 -0.55
C ASP A 254 3.14 14.20 -1.39
N LEU A 255 3.27 12.96 -0.91
CA LEU A 255 3.98 11.91 -1.63
C LEU A 255 3.29 11.53 -2.95
N VAL A 256 1.95 11.55 -2.96
CA VAL A 256 1.18 11.35 -4.19
C VAL A 256 1.32 12.56 -5.11
N LEU A 257 1.14 13.79 -4.63
CA LEU A 257 1.19 14.98 -5.49
C LEU A 257 2.60 15.28 -6.07
N LYS A 258 3.66 14.80 -5.41
CA LYS A 258 5.06 14.89 -5.87
C LYS A 258 5.50 13.70 -6.73
N ASN A 259 4.59 12.77 -7.06
CA ASN A 259 4.95 11.62 -7.89
C ASN A 259 5.23 12.03 -9.34
N ILE A 260 6.15 11.31 -10.00
CA ILE A 260 6.67 11.67 -11.31
C ILE A 260 5.65 11.51 -12.46
N LEU A 261 4.64 10.62 -12.32
CA LEU A 261 3.67 10.41 -13.40
C LEU A 261 2.84 11.67 -13.65
N ILE A 262 2.54 12.45 -12.62
CA ILE A 262 1.75 13.69 -12.73
C ILE A 262 2.31 14.66 -13.78
N ASP A 263 3.63 14.67 -13.97
CA ASP A 263 4.28 15.58 -14.93
C ASP A 263 4.11 15.16 -16.40
N TYR A 264 3.63 13.94 -16.64
CA TYR A 264 3.38 13.32 -17.96
C TYR A 264 1.89 13.03 -18.18
N ILE A 265 1.01 13.70 -17.43
CA ILE A 265 -0.44 13.60 -17.58
C ILE A 265 -0.96 14.90 -18.21
N TYR A 266 -1.55 14.79 -19.40
CA TYR A 266 -2.04 15.92 -20.18
C TYR A 266 -3.57 16.05 -20.09
N ARG A 267 -4.06 17.27 -19.94
CA ARG A 267 -5.49 17.56 -19.68
C ARG A 267 -6.42 17.10 -20.78
N GLU A 268 -6.01 17.33 -22.03
CA GLU A 268 -6.83 17.19 -23.23
C GLU A 268 -7.29 15.75 -23.44
N ASP A 269 -6.54 14.79 -22.88
CA ASP A 269 -6.84 13.37 -22.96
C ASP A 269 -7.88 12.92 -21.94
N ILE A 270 -8.11 13.69 -20.87
CA ILE A 270 -8.79 13.22 -19.66
C ILE A 270 -10.15 13.87 -19.46
N PHE A 271 -10.23 15.20 -19.63
CA PHE A 271 -11.40 15.97 -19.25
C PHE A 271 -12.23 16.40 -20.46
N GLU A 272 -13.55 16.51 -20.26
CA GLU A 272 -14.51 17.12 -21.20
C GLU A 272 -14.63 18.64 -21.01
#